data_AF-A0A831L2H7-F1
#
_entry.id   AF-A0A831L2H7-F1
#
_cell.length_a   1.000
_cell.length_b   1.000
_cell.length_c   1.000
_cell.angle_alpha   90.00
_cell.angle_beta   90.00
_cell.angle_gamma   90.00
#
_symmetry.space_group_name_H-M   'P 1'
#
loop_
_entity.id
_entity.type
_entity.pdbx_description
1 polymer ?
#
loop_
_entity_poly.entity_id
_entity_poly.type
_entity_poly.pdbx_seq_one_letter_code
_entity_poly.pdbx_strand_id
1 'polypeptide(L)'
;MVMFKDIVKILAEKRDIDIIEFEGITFHLARRRVRRARVEFVLPRPLLVVPLRARPQEVLRANRESIHSRYARMCAKWRCALQLDLLDRSEEQTRALTAVYVERYSRMLQVECRQLTWRRMTSRWGTCSGKGVIRLNRFLRHVPEPLVAYVVFHETLHLANMRHDCRFRRSVAQVFPHYRELDRQLELYGIRMRHPDLGTVLVSM
;
A
#
# COMPACT_ATOMS: atom_id res chain seq x y z
N MET A 1 9.07 -2.55 4.21
CA MET A 1 7.70 -2.16 4.64
C MET A 1 6.95 -1.63 3.42
N VAL A 2 5.65 -1.89 3.38
CA VAL A 2 4.96 -2.44 2.20
C VAL A 2 5.40 -1.97 0.80
N MET A 3 5.71 -2.94 -0.08
CA MET A 3 5.74 -2.75 -1.52
C MET A 3 4.34 -2.92 -2.09
N PHE A 4 3.52 -1.87 -2.07
CA PHE A 4 2.33 -1.86 -2.90
C PHE A 4 2.74 -1.47 -4.32
N LYS A 5 2.35 -2.24 -5.34
CA LYS A 5 2.66 -1.88 -6.73
C LYS A 5 1.96 -0.56 -7.05
N ASP A 6 2.72 0.40 -7.60
CA ASP A 6 2.21 1.68 -8.08
C ASP A 6 1.35 1.48 -9.33
N ILE A 7 0.12 1.04 -9.10
CA ILE A 7 -0.87 0.89 -10.17
C ILE A 7 -1.36 2.26 -10.67
N VAL A 8 -1.16 3.33 -9.90
CA VAL A 8 -1.39 4.71 -10.37
C VAL A 8 -0.58 4.98 -11.65
N LYS A 9 0.64 4.43 -11.78
CA LYS A 9 1.42 4.51 -13.02
C LYS A 9 0.83 3.65 -14.14
N ILE A 10 0.25 2.50 -13.80
CA ILE A 10 -0.46 1.61 -14.73
C ILE A 10 -1.73 2.26 -15.28
N LEU A 11 -2.43 3.12 -14.53
CA LEU A 11 -3.66 3.77 -14.98
C LEU A 11 -3.42 5.16 -15.60
N ALA A 12 -2.47 5.95 -15.07
CA ALA A 12 -2.18 7.30 -15.54
C ALA A 12 -1.55 7.37 -16.94
N GLU A 13 -0.95 6.28 -17.42
CA GLU A 13 -0.31 6.23 -18.75
C GLU A 13 -1.25 5.77 -19.89
N LYS A 14 -2.54 5.49 -19.63
CA LYS A 14 -3.34 4.66 -20.55
C LYS A 14 -4.48 5.37 -21.28
N ARG A 15 -4.25 5.62 -22.57
CA ARG A 15 -5.30 5.65 -23.60
C ARG A 15 -5.74 4.19 -23.87
N ASP A 16 -7.04 3.99 -24.14
CA ASP A 16 -7.73 2.70 -24.34
C ASP A 16 -8.00 1.86 -23.08
N ILE A 17 -9.01 2.28 -22.30
CA ILE A 17 -9.61 1.48 -21.23
C ILE A 17 -11.12 1.42 -21.47
N ASP A 18 -11.63 0.22 -21.76
CA ASP A 18 -13.06 -0.05 -21.85
C ASP A 18 -13.61 -0.51 -20.49
N ILE A 19 -14.93 -0.64 -20.38
CA ILE A 19 -15.61 -1.25 -19.23
C ILE A 19 -16.20 -2.60 -19.66
N ILE A 20 -16.09 -3.60 -18.78
CA ILE A 20 -16.78 -4.88 -18.94
C ILE A 20 -17.34 -5.33 -17.61
N GLU A 21 -18.56 -5.85 -17.64
CA GLU A 21 -19.23 -6.43 -16.48
C GLU A 21 -19.19 -7.95 -16.53
N PHE A 22 -19.02 -8.55 -15.36
CA PHE A 22 -19.07 -9.99 -15.20
C PHE A 22 -19.57 -10.34 -13.79
N GLU A 23 -20.74 -10.97 -13.74
CA GLU A 23 -21.36 -11.47 -12.51
C GLU A 23 -21.42 -10.42 -11.38
N GLY A 24 -21.86 -9.20 -11.72
CA GLY A 24 -21.99 -8.08 -10.77
C GLY A 24 -20.70 -7.32 -10.47
N ILE A 25 -19.58 -7.69 -11.11
CA ILE A 25 -18.29 -7.01 -10.95
C ILE A 25 -17.98 -6.18 -12.19
N THR A 26 -17.77 -4.89 -12.01
CA THR A 26 -17.33 -3.98 -13.08
C THR A 26 -15.80 -3.95 -13.18
N PHE A 27 -15.27 -4.32 -14.34
CA PHE A 27 -13.84 -4.29 -14.65
C PHE A 27 -13.50 -3.15 -15.60
N HIS A 28 -12.33 -2.55 -15.39
CA HIS A 28 -11.61 -1.90 -16.48
C HIS A 28 -11.00 -2.98 -17.38
N LEU A 29 -11.16 -2.83 -18.69
CA LEU A 29 -10.61 -3.74 -19.69
C LEU A 29 -9.49 -3.04 -20.45
N ALA A 30 -8.30 -3.65 -20.43
CA ALA A 30 -7.17 -3.21 -21.23
C ALA A 30 -6.68 -4.31 -22.16
N ARG A 31 -6.75 -4.07 -23.47
CA ARG A 31 -6.14 -4.94 -24.48
C ARG A 31 -4.68 -4.56 -24.67
N ARG A 32 -3.75 -5.51 -24.50
CA ARG A 32 -2.30 -5.26 -24.56
C ARG A 32 -1.55 -6.39 -25.27
N ARG A 33 -0.33 -6.10 -25.74
CA ARG A 33 0.60 -7.10 -26.29
C ARG A 33 1.21 -7.94 -25.16
N VAL A 34 0.42 -8.84 -24.61
CA VAL A 34 0.80 -9.77 -23.53
C VAL A 34 0.52 -11.21 -23.96
N ARG A 35 1.31 -12.16 -23.45
CA ARG A 35 1.14 -13.59 -23.75
C ARG A 35 -0.07 -14.21 -23.05
N ARG A 36 -0.39 -13.75 -21.83
CA ARG A 36 -1.46 -14.31 -20.99
C ARG A 36 -2.32 -13.18 -20.44
N ALA A 37 -3.61 -13.45 -20.33
CA ALA A 37 -4.52 -12.56 -19.64
C ALA A 37 -4.27 -12.59 -18.12
N ARG A 38 -4.63 -11.51 -17.43
CA ARG A 38 -4.52 -11.42 -15.98
C ARG A 38 -5.53 -10.44 -15.40
N VAL A 39 -5.96 -10.73 -14.19
CA VAL A 39 -6.81 -9.86 -13.39
C VAL A 39 -5.97 -9.21 -12.30
N GLU A 40 -5.84 -7.89 -12.39
CA GLU A 40 -5.20 -7.03 -11.40
C GLU A 40 -6.30 -6.38 -10.54
N PHE A 41 -6.31 -6.63 -9.23
CA PHE A 41 -7.28 -6.01 -8.34
C PHE A 41 -6.79 -4.61 -7.95
N VAL A 42 -6.93 -3.72 -8.92
CA VAL A 42 -6.73 -2.28 -8.79
C VAL A 42 -7.98 -1.69 -8.19
N LEU A 43 -7.81 -0.65 -7.37
CA LEU A 43 -8.93 0.02 -6.73
C LEU A 43 -9.25 1.33 -7.45
N PRO A 44 -10.53 1.72 -7.54
CA PRO A 44 -11.70 1.01 -7.00
C PRO A 44 -12.25 -0.10 -7.91
N ARG A 45 -11.87 -0.15 -9.20
CA ARG A 45 -12.33 -1.15 -10.17
C ARG A 45 -11.19 -2.08 -10.60
N PRO A 46 -11.35 -3.42 -10.51
CA PRO A 46 -10.34 -4.35 -10.98
C PRO A 46 -10.04 -4.15 -12.48
N LEU A 47 -8.78 -4.39 -12.86
CA LEU A 47 -8.31 -4.30 -14.23
C LEU A 47 -8.12 -5.70 -14.81
N LEU A 48 -8.90 -6.00 -15.85
CA LEU A 48 -8.68 -7.15 -16.71
C LEU A 48 -7.74 -6.75 -17.85
N VAL A 49 -6.55 -7.35 -17.90
CA VAL A 49 -5.61 -7.21 -19.01
C VAL A 49 -5.70 -8.44 -19.89
N VAL A 50 -5.99 -8.27 -21.18
CA VAL A 50 -6.10 -9.38 -22.15
C VAL A 50 -5.17 -9.19 -23.35
N PRO A 51 -4.71 -10.28 -24.00
CA PRO A 51 -4.10 -10.22 -25.32
C PRO A 51 -5.05 -9.53 -26.32
N LEU A 52 -4.48 -8.84 -27.33
CA LEU A 52 -5.26 -8.03 -28.30
C LEU A 52 -6.46 -8.77 -28.89
N ARG A 53 -6.28 -10.05 -29.25
CA ARG A 53 -7.31 -10.90 -29.91
C ARG A 53 -8.10 -11.79 -28.96
N ALA A 54 -7.81 -11.78 -27.66
CA ALA A 54 -8.51 -12.64 -26.72
C ALA A 54 -9.96 -12.15 -26.51
N ARG A 55 -10.84 -13.09 -26.17
CA ARG A 55 -12.24 -12.83 -25.81
C ARG A 55 -12.35 -12.61 -24.30
N PRO A 56 -12.63 -11.38 -23.82
CA PRO A 56 -12.60 -11.08 -22.39
C PRO A 56 -13.57 -11.92 -21.55
N GLN A 57 -14.78 -12.16 -22.07
CA GLN A 57 -15.81 -12.95 -21.39
C GLN A 57 -15.37 -14.41 -21.13
N GLU A 58 -14.65 -15.03 -22.07
CA GLU A 58 -14.14 -16.39 -21.91
C GLU A 58 -13.03 -16.43 -20.85
N VAL A 59 -12.14 -15.43 -20.82
CA VAL A 59 -11.11 -15.30 -19.79
C VAL A 59 -11.74 -15.16 -18.39
N LEU A 60 -12.79 -14.34 -18.26
CA LEU A 60 -13.49 -14.13 -16.99
C LEU A 60 -14.16 -15.43 -16.52
N ARG A 61 -14.89 -16.13 -17.40
CA ARG A 61 -15.50 -17.43 -17.09
C ARG A 61 -14.47 -18.49 -16.67
N ALA A 62 -13.35 -18.59 -17.40
CA ALA A 62 -12.28 -19.53 -17.09
C ALA A 62 -11.59 -19.26 -15.74
N ASN A 63 -11.70 -18.03 -15.21
CA ASN A 63 -11.10 -17.62 -13.94
C ASN A 63 -12.15 -17.31 -12.85
N ARG A 64 -13.40 -17.71 -13.06
CA ARG A 64 -14.57 -17.32 -12.25
C ARG A 64 -14.34 -17.45 -10.75
N GLU A 65 -14.00 -18.64 -10.28
CA GLU A 65 -13.82 -18.91 -8.84
C GLU A 65 -12.68 -18.08 -8.22
N SER A 66 -11.55 -17.98 -8.92
CA SER A 66 -10.40 -17.18 -8.49
C SER A 66 -10.74 -15.69 -8.44
N ILE A 67 -11.52 -15.19 -9.41
CA ILE A 67 -11.99 -13.81 -9.45
C ILE A 67 -12.88 -13.54 -8.23
N HIS A 68 -13.92 -14.33 -8.01
CA HIS A 68 -14.85 -14.15 -6.89
C HIS A 68 -14.15 -14.24 -5.54
N SER A 69 -13.31 -15.26 -5.33
CA SER A 69 -12.56 -15.42 -4.07
C SER A 69 -11.62 -14.24 -3.79
N ARG A 70 -10.92 -13.73 -4.81
CA ARG A 70 -10.03 -12.56 -4.66
C ARG A 70 -10.83 -11.28 -4.47
N TYR A 71 -11.95 -11.13 -5.18
CA TYR A 71 -12.82 -9.97 -5.06
C TYR A 71 -13.46 -9.89 -3.68
N ALA A 72 -14.05 -10.98 -3.19
CA ALA A 72 -14.65 -11.04 -1.85
C ALA A 72 -13.64 -10.69 -0.73
N ARG A 73 -12.43 -11.24 -0.80
CA ARG A 73 -11.34 -10.88 0.14
C ARG A 73 -10.97 -9.40 0.07
N MET A 74 -10.98 -8.84 -1.14
CA MET A 74 -10.66 -7.45 -1.37
C MET A 74 -11.77 -6.52 -0.84
N CYS A 75 -13.05 -6.83 -1.10
CA CYS A 75 -14.19 -6.12 -0.54
C CYS A 75 -14.19 -6.15 0.98
N ALA A 76 -13.85 -7.29 1.61
CA ALA A 76 -13.70 -7.38 3.06
C ALA A 76 -12.64 -6.38 3.57
N LYS A 77 -11.46 -6.32 2.93
CA LYS A 77 -10.43 -5.33 3.28
C LYS A 77 -10.92 -3.89 3.10
N TRP A 78 -11.67 -3.59 2.04
CA TRP A 78 -12.18 -2.23 1.82
C TRP A 78 -13.18 -1.82 2.89
N ARG A 79 -14.09 -2.73 3.28
CA ARG A 79 -15.05 -2.48 4.36
C ARG A 79 -14.32 -2.17 5.66
N CYS A 80 -13.29 -2.95 6.02
CA CYS A 80 -12.45 -2.65 7.19
C CYS A 80 -11.73 -1.30 7.04
N ALA A 81 -11.18 -0.99 5.86
CA ALA A 81 -10.48 0.27 5.62
C ALA A 81 -11.42 1.49 5.72
N LEU A 82 -12.66 1.38 5.24
CA LEU A 82 -13.67 2.45 5.32
C LEU A 82 -14.09 2.77 6.75
N GLN A 83 -14.00 1.80 7.66
CA GLN A 83 -14.27 2.00 9.09
C GLN A 83 -13.12 2.69 9.84
N LEU A 84 -11.98 2.92 9.19
CA LEU A 84 -10.86 3.61 9.83
C LEU A 84 -11.08 5.11 9.89
N ASP A 85 -10.96 5.64 11.10
CA ASP A 85 -10.84 7.06 11.34
C ASP A 85 -9.44 7.55 10.93
N LEU A 86 -9.46 8.56 10.06
CA LEU A 86 -8.25 9.26 9.64
C LEU A 86 -8.01 10.40 10.62
N LEU A 87 -6.88 10.35 11.31
CA LEU A 87 -6.42 11.51 12.08
C LEU A 87 -6.09 12.66 11.13
N ASP A 88 -6.04 13.89 11.65
CA ASP A 88 -5.54 15.01 10.87
C ASP A 88 -4.56 15.85 11.66
N ARG A 89 -3.40 15.24 11.99
CA ARG A 89 -2.30 16.00 12.59
C ARG A 89 -1.78 17.02 11.58
N SER A 90 -1.34 18.17 12.09
CA SER A 90 -0.66 19.16 11.25
C SER A 90 0.65 18.60 10.71
N GLU A 91 1.18 19.23 9.66
CA GLU A 91 2.49 18.84 9.14
C GLU A 91 3.59 19.02 10.19
N GLU A 92 3.53 20.10 10.96
CA GLU A 92 4.48 20.41 12.01
C GLU A 92 4.46 19.35 13.11
N GLN A 93 3.27 18.99 13.61
CA GLN A 93 3.09 17.93 14.59
C GLN A 93 3.64 16.59 14.08
N THR A 94 3.36 16.26 12.81
CA THR A 94 3.83 15.01 12.20
C THR A 94 5.36 14.99 12.05
N ARG A 95 5.96 16.13 11.66
CA ARG A 95 7.42 16.27 11.54
C ARG A 95 8.11 16.17 12.90
N ALA A 96 7.59 16.87 13.91
CA ALA A 96 8.10 16.80 15.27
C ALA A 96 8.03 15.37 15.82
N LEU A 97 6.87 14.72 15.70
CA LEU A 97 6.66 13.34 16.14
C LEU A 97 7.65 12.37 15.48
N THR A 98 7.75 12.42 14.15
CA THR A 98 8.65 11.53 13.41
C THR A 98 10.13 11.81 13.71
N ALA A 99 10.53 13.06 13.93
CA ALA A 99 11.88 13.42 14.33
C ALA A 99 12.26 12.82 15.69
N VAL A 100 11.38 12.92 16.70
CA VAL A 100 11.56 12.31 18.02
C VAL A 100 11.77 10.80 17.90
N TYR A 101 10.96 10.11 17.09
CA TYR A 101 11.13 8.67 16.88
C TYR A 101 12.41 8.32 16.12
N VAL A 102 12.80 9.10 15.09
CA VAL A 102 14.05 8.87 14.36
C VAL A 102 15.23 9.00 15.32
N GLU A 103 15.27 10.05 16.14
CA GLU A 103 16.31 10.29 17.11
C GLU A 103 16.40 9.16 18.15
N ARG A 104 15.26 8.79 18.74
CA ARG A 104 15.16 7.68 19.70
C ARG A 104 15.68 6.37 19.13
N TYR A 105 15.22 5.99 17.94
CA TYR A 105 15.61 4.71 17.34
C TYR A 105 17.02 4.72 16.78
N SER A 106 17.52 5.88 16.33
CA SER A 106 18.91 6.04 15.89
C SER A 106 19.86 5.78 17.06
N ARG A 107 19.57 6.35 18.24
CA ARG A 107 20.32 6.06 19.48
C ARG A 107 20.26 4.59 19.87
N MET A 108 19.04 4.04 19.90
CA MET A 108 18.81 2.65 20.30
C MET A 108 19.55 1.64 19.40
N LEU A 109 19.62 1.92 18.10
CA LEU A 109 20.27 1.06 17.11
C LEU A 109 21.74 1.42 16.85
N GLN A 110 22.25 2.48 17.48
CA GLN A 110 23.60 3.03 17.26
C GLN A 110 23.89 3.33 15.78
N VAL A 111 22.92 3.97 15.12
CA VAL A 111 23.02 4.40 13.71
C VAL A 111 22.83 5.90 13.58
N GLU A 112 23.25 6.46 12.44
CA GLU A 112 23.11 7.90 12.16
C GLU A 112 22.14 8.13 10.99
N CYS A 113 21.09 8.93 11.23
CA CYS A 113 20.24 9.46 10.19
C CYS A 113 20.79 10.83 9.74
N ARG A 114 21.43 10.88 8.57
CA ARG A 114 22.00 12.11 8.00
C ARG A 114 20.95 13.08 7.49
N GLN A 115 19.81 12.58 7.03
CA GLN A 115 18.76 13.43 6.51
C GLN A 115 17.38 12.79 6.66
N LEU A 116 16.44 13.54 7.24
CA LEU A 116 15.03 13.19 7.31
C LEU A 116 14.22 14.08 6.36
N THR A 117 13.41 13.47 5.50
CA THR A 117 12.54 14.20 4.55
C THR A 117 11.14 13.61 4.49
N TRP A 118 10.18 14.40 4.04
CA TRP A 118 8.79 13.97 3.86
C TRP A 118 8.35 14.17 2.42
N ARG A 119 7.76 13.14 1.80
CA ARG A 119 7.24 13.21 0.44
C ARG A 119 5.91 12.49 0.34
N ARG A 120 5.05 12.91 -0.59
CA ARG A 120 3.89 12.09 -0.94
C ARG A 120 4.38 10.86 -1.69
N MET A 121 4.07 9.68 -1.18
CA MET A 121 4.38 8.41 -1.82
C MET A 121 3.10 7.60 -2.01
N THR A 122 3.02 6.85 -3.11
CA THR A 122 1.83 6.09 -3.51
C THR A 122 1.92 4.61 -3.11
N SER A 123 3.14 4.07 -3.05
CA SER A 123 3.40 2.65 -2.83
C SER A 123 3.92 2.27 -1.45
N ARG A 124 4.45 3.23 -0.67
CA ARG A 124 5.20 2.95 0.57
C ARG A 124 4.94 3.99 1.66
N TRP A 125 5.15 3.59 2.90
CA TRP A 125 5.06 4.47 4.07
C TRP A 125 6.37 5.20 4.40
N GLY A 126 7.50 4.64 3.94
CA GLY A 126 8.80 5.25 4.02
C GLY A 126 9.81 4.55 3.13
N THR A 127 11.02 5.10 3.08
CA THR A 127 12.20 4.50 2.48
C THR A 127 13.45 4.98 3.21
N CYS A 128 14.44 4.12 3.30
CA CYS A 128 15.78 4.46 3.73
C CYS A 128 16.79 4.16 2.63
N SER A 129 17.84 4.97 2.52
CA SER A 129 18.96 4.70 1.61
C SER A 129 20.24 4.47 2.40
N GLY A 130 21.16 3.67 1.85
CA GLY A 130 22.47 3.41 2.46
C GLY A 130 23.35 4.66 2.64
N LYS A 131 22.92 5.83 2.16
CA LYS A 131 23.57 7.13 2.40
C LYS A 131 23.08 7.83 3.68
N GLY A 132 22.27 7.18 4.51
CA GLY A 132 21.75 7.78 5.75
C GLY A 132 20.51 8.67 5.55
N VAL A 133 19.82 8.56 4.42
CA VAL A 133 18.62 9.38 4.13
C VAL A 133 17.36 8.58 4.37
N ILE A 134 16.56 9.01 5.34
CA ILE A 134 15.21 8.51 5.61
C ILE A 134 14.19 9.44 4.95
N ARG A 135 13.26 8.86 4.19
CA ARG A 135 12.13 9.56 3.59
C ARG A 135 10.84 8.95 4.09
N LEU A 136 9.97 9.76 4.67
CA LEU A 136 8.69 9.33 5.22
C LEU A 136 7.53 9.85 4.35
N ASN A 137 6.43 9.09 4.34
CA ASN A 137 5.25 9.49 3.60
C ASN A 137 4.48 10.60 4.35
N ARG A 138 4.09 11.67 3.66
CA ARG A 138 3.26 12.76 4.24
C ARG A 138 1.93 12.25 4.81
N PHE A 139 1.43 11.12 4.31
CA PHE A 139 0.20 10.51 4.82
C PHE A 139 0.30 9.93 6.24
N LEU A 140 1.51 9.84 6.84
CA LEU A 140 1.63 9.48 8.25
C LEU A 140 0.89 10.45 9.19
N ARG A 141 0.56 11.67 8.72
CA ARG A 141 -0.27 12.60 9.47
C ARG A 141 -1.65 12.04 9.85
N HIS A 142 -2.17 11.07 9.08
CA HIS A 142 -3.49 10.49 9.31
C HIS A 142 -3.50 9.10 9.95
N VAL A 143 -2.35 8.55 10.34
CA VAL A 143 -2.28 7.23 11.00
C VAL A 143 -2.03 7.39 12.50
N PRO A 144 -2.56 6.51 13.38
CA PRO A 144 -2.27 6.49 14.81
C PRO A 144 -0.77 6.48 15.11
N GLU A 145 -0.39 7.08 16.23
CA GLU A 145 1.01 7.22 16.62
C GLU A 145 1.78 5.89 16.71
N PRO A 146 1.20 4.77 17.21
CA PRO A 146 1.88 3.47 17.19
C PRO A 146 2.29 3.01 15.78
N LEU A 147 1.48 3.34 14.76
CA LEU A 147 1.82 3.04 13.37
C LEU A 147 2.93 3.98 12.85
N VAL A 148 2.94 5.25 13.26
CA VAL A 148 4.05 6.17 12.96
C VAL A 148 5.35 5.64 13.57
N ALA A 149 5.33 5.28 14.85
CA ALA A 149 6.49 4.73 15.56
C ALA A 149 7.04 3.49 14.87
N TYR A 150 6.17 2.55 14.49
CA TYR A 150 6.55 1.34 13.77
C TYR A 150 7.18 1.65 12.40
N VAL A 151 6.58 2.57 11.62
CA VAL A 151 7.13 2.98 10.33
C VAL A 151 8.51 3.59 10.51
N VAL A 152 8.66 4.52 11.44
CA VAL A 152 9.94 5.18 11.69
C VAL A 152 10.99 4.18 12.14
N PHE A 153 10.66 3.26 13.06
CA PHE A 153 11.58 2.22 13.49
C PHE A 153 12.06 1.35 12.33
N HIS A 154 11.16 0.91 11.45
CA HIS A 154 11.50 0.08 10.30
C HIS A 154 12.48 0.78 9.34
N GLU A 155 12.25 2.06 9.03
CA GLU A 155 13.14 2.82 8.15
C GLU A 155 14.47 3.15 8.83
N THR A 156 14.49 3.41 10.14
CA THR A 156 15.74 3.59 10.89
C THR A 156 16.53 2.30 10.96
N LEU A 157 15.88 1.14 11.16
CA LEU A 157 16.55 -0.17 11.17
C LEU A 157 17.25 -0.48 9.84
N HIS A 158 16.75 0.07 8.73
CA HIS A 158 17.45 -0.07 7.45
C HIS A 158 18.85 0.54 7.43
N LEU A 159 19.15 1.54 8.28
CA LEU A 159 20.51 2.08 8.42
C LEU A 159 21.50 1.03 8.96
N ALA A 160 21.03 0.10 9.79
CA ALA A 160 21.84 -1.02 10.30
C ALA A 160 21.77 -2.25 9.40
N ASN A 161 20.61 -2.52 8.78
CA ASN A 161 20.40 -3.68 7.93
C ASN A 161 19.49 -3.36 6.73
N MET A 162 20.09 -3.21 5.55
CA MET A 162 19.37 -2.91 4.31
C MET A 162 18.52 -4.09 3.77
N ARG A 163 18.69 -5.30 4.30
CA ARG A 163 17.98 -6.51 3.83
C ARG A 163 16.91 -6.93 4.83
N HIS A 164 15.72 -7.29 4.35
CA HIS A 164 14.64 -7.88 5.15
C HIS A 164 14.88 -9.37 5.47
N ASP A 165 16.06 -9.69 5.99
CA ASP A 165 16.43 -11.06 6.36
C ASP A 165 15.88 -11.45 7.74
N CYS A 166 16.28 -12.63 8.24
CA CYS A 166 15.85 -13.11 9.55
C CYS A 166 16.33 -12.19 10.69
N ARG A 167 17.51 -11.55 10.57
CA ARG A 167 18.02 -10.62 11.58
C ARG A 167 17.15 -9.38 11.65
N PHE A 168 16.81 -8.80 10.50
CA PHE A 168 15.89 -7.66 10.42
C PHE A 168 14.55 -7.97 11.09
N ARG A 169 13.92 -9.10 10.72
CA ARG A 169 12.63 -9.50 11.30
C ARG A 169 12.71 -9.71 12.81
N ARG A 170 13.82 -10.25 13.32
CA ARG A 170 14.05 -10.45 14.75
C ARG A 170 14.14 -9.11 15.49
N SER A 171 14.91 -8.16 14.96
CA SER A 171 15.02 -6.81 15.54
C SER A 171 13.69 -6.07 15.55
N VAL A 172 12.88 -6.21 14.49
CA VAL A 172 11.50 -5.71 14.47
C VAL A 172 10.66 -6.35 15.56
N ALA A 173 10.66 -7.68 15.66
CA ALA A 173 9.84 -8.39 16.64
C ALA A 173 10.24 -8.11 18.10
N GLN A 174 11.50 -7.75 18.36
CA GLN A 174 11.96 -7.34 19.70
C GLN A 174 11.33 -6.04 20.17
N VAL A 175 11.14 -5.07 19.27
CA VAL A 175 10.58 -3.75 19.60
C VAL A 175 9.06 -3.73 19.39
N PHE A 176 8.58 -4.45 18.37
CA PHE A 176 7.17 -4.56 18.00
C PHE A 176 6.78 -6.04 17.88
N PRO A 177 6.46 -6.72 18.99
CA PRO A 177 6.11 -8.15 18.98
C PRO A 177 4.92 -8.49 18.07
N HIS A 178 3.99 -7.55 17.93
CA HIS A 178 2.79 -7.67 17.08
C HIS A 178 2.93 -6.96 15.73
N TYR A 179 4.14 -6.79 15.20
CA TYR A 179 4.39 -6.03 13.96
C TYR A 179 3.56 -6.49 12.74
N ARG A 180 3.17 -7.78 12.70
CA ARG A 180 2.31 -8.31 11.63
C ARG A 180 0.92 -7.67 11.62
N GLU A 181 0.40 -7.31 12.79
CA GLU A 181 -0.87 -6.60 12.90
C GLU A 181 -0.71 -5.13 12.49
N LEU A 182 0.41 -4.51 12.87
CA LEU A 182 0.76 -3.15 12.43
C LEU A 182 0.91 -3.07 10.90
N ASP A 183 1.52 -4.08 10.27
CA ASP A 183 1.60 -4.21 8.80
C ASP A 183 0.21 -4.28 8.16
N ARG A 184 -0.72 -5.05 8.75
CA ARG A 184 -2.12 -5.15 8.25
C ARG A 184 -2.86 -3.83 8.41
N GLN A 185 -2.73 -3.16 9.56
CA GLN A 185 -3.35 -1.86 9.78
C GLN A 185 -2.81 -0.82 8.79
N LEU A 186 -1.49 -0.77 8.57
CA LEU A 186 -0.88 0.09 7.55
C LEU A 186 -1.33 -0.22 6.12
N GLU A 187 -1.65 -1.48 5.81
CA GLU A 187 -2.29 -1.84 4.54
C GLU A 187 -3.68 -1.20 4.43
N LEU A 188 -4.51 -1.32 5.47
CA LEU A 188 -5.87 -0.77 5.49
C LEU A 188 -5.87 0.76 5.42
N TYR A 189 -5.02 1.45 6.19
CA TYR A 189 -4.84 2.91 6.08
C TYR A 189 -4.41 3.31 4.66
N GLY A 190 -3.51 2.55 4.05
CA GLY A 190 -3.07 2.79 2.66
C GLY A 190 -4.21 2.65 1.65
N ILE A 191 -5.11 1.69 1.85
CA ILE A 191 -6.35 1.54 1.05
C ILE A 191 -7.25 2.76 1.26
N ARG A 192 -7.52 3.12 2.52
CA ARG A 192 -8.42 4.22 2.89
C ARG A 192 -8.02 5.58 2.31
N MET A 193 -6.72 5.86 2.24
CA MET A 193 -6.20 7.14 1.74
C MET A 193 -6.12 7.25 0.23
N ARG A 194 -5.88 6.13 -0.48
CA ARG A 194 -5.72 6.16 -1.95
C ARG A 194 -7.04 6.22 -2.69
N HIS A 195 -8.12 5.84 -2.03
CA HIS A 195 -9.43 5.69 -2.67
C HIS A 195 -10.50 6.33 -1.78
N PRO A 196 -10.55 7.67 -1.74
CA PRO A 196 -11.60 8.39 -1.00
C PRO A 196 -13.00 8.00 -1.48
N ASP A 197 -13.14 7.63 -2.75
CA ASP A 197 -14.42 7.24 -3.39
C ASP A 197 -14.80 5.77 -3.14
N LEU A 198 -14.08 5.02 -2.28
CA LEU A 198 -14.41 3.62 -1.95
C LEU A 198 -15.85 3.46 -1.45
N GLY A 199 -16.37 4.44 -0.72
CA GLY A 199 -17.74 4.44 -0.23
C GLY A 199 -18.75 4.37 -1.38
N THR A 200 -18.59 5.22 -2.40
CA THR A 200 -19.47 5.26 -3.58
C THR A 200 -19.44 3.96 -4.38
N VAL A 201 -18.27 3.32 -4.46
CA VAL A 201 -18.09 2.07 -5.20
C VAL A 201 -18.73 0.89 -4.47
N LEU A 202 -18.64 0.85 -3.14
CA LEU A 202 -19.24 -0.22 -2.34
C LEU A 202 -20.77 -0.10 -2.20
N VAL A 203 -21.34 1.11 -2.30
CA VAL A 203 -22.81 1.31 -2.28
C VAL A 203 -23.46 0.91 -3.61
N SER A 204 -22.70 0.91 -4.71
CA SER A 204 -23.18 0.51 -6.04
C SER A 204 -23.04 -1.01 -6.33
N MET A 205 -22.72 -1.81 -5.30
CA MET A 205 -22.51 -3.26 -5.36
C MET A 205 -23.55 -4.00 -4.52
#